data_AF-A0A9E5IDU0-F1
#
_entry.id   AF-A0A9E5IDU0-F1
#
_cell.length_a   1.000
_cell.length_b   1.000
_cell.length_c   1.000
_cell.angle_alpha   90.00
_cell.angle_beta   90.00
_cell.angle_gamma   90.00
#
_symmetry.space_group_name_H-M   'P 1'
#
loop_
_entity.id
_entity.type
_entity.pdbx_description
1 polymer ?
#
loop_
_entity_poly.entity_id
_entity_poly.type
_entity_poly.pdbx_seq_one_letter_code
_entity_poly.pdbx_strand_id
1 'polypeptide(L)'
;MPTSLKNNHHVTAIVVSHDGALWLPEVVASLSKQKHAIDQLVAVDTGSTDGSAKLLKGAGIPVISARRDCGFGEAVKLALESKKLSAANDDVHEWIWLIHDDCAPSATALGELLSAVDERPNVAMAGPKLRGWHDRNHLLEVGVSIAGNGARWTGLEYREQDQGQHDEIKEVLSVSTAGALIRRDVFEEINGFDPDLTLFRDDVDFGWRVHTAGHSVIVVPQAIAFHAEAASNERRSVDVDHNFFRRPLLLDRRNAAYVLMVNSSLWLTPLIALQLFTSALFRSFGFLLAKLPGYALDEIAAVFLILARPQVLLRARAKRRATRLVSSRVVARFIPPRTSQFQLALERSRSVLARAWNSSALASRDDSRVQSSALDLNDEALESADIELVKTPSFASVVSRRPILTASILITFFSLLAFRGRLGDLVGGALPVVPESGMDLLRSYADSWHTVGLGSSANMPPWVALLGIASIITFFNLKLFVSLLFISA
;
A
#
# COMPACT_ATOMS: atom_id res chain seq x y z
N MET A 1 34.29 11.21 -13.63
CA MET A 1 32.94 11.25 -14.25
C MET A 1 33.09 11.88 -15.62
N PRO A 2 32.44 11.34 -16.67
CA PRO A 2 32.53 11.93 -17.99
C PRO A 2 31.93 13.34 -17.96
N THR A 3 32.66 14.30 -18.50
CA THR A 3 32.31 15.73 -18.56
C THR A 3 31.05 16.00 -19.38
N SER A 4 30.57 15.05 -20.19
CA SER A 4 29.37 15.18 -21.01
C SER A 4 28.08 15.30 -20.20
N LEU A 5 27.94 14.53 -19.10
CA LEU A 5 26.69 14.51 -18.31
C LEU A 5 26.37 15.88 -17.68
N LYS A 6 27.39 16.67 -17.32
CA LYS A 6 27.19 18.00 -16.72
C LYS A 6 26.72 19.06 -17.71
N ASN A 7 26.94 18.85 -19.02
CA ASN A 7 26.65 19.87 -20.02
C ASN A 7 25.26 19.70 -20.67
N ASN A 8 24.62 18.54 -20.49
CA ASN A 8 23.36 18.20 -21.15
C ASN A 8 22.14 18.18 -20.21
N HIS A 9 22.35 18.18 -18.89
CA HIS A 9 21.28 18.07 -17.89
C HIS A 9 21.33 19.22 -16.90
N HIS A 10 20.17 19.82 -16.61
CA HIS A 10 19.98 20.84 -15.57
C HIS A 10 19.02 20.29 -14.52
N VAL A 11 19.48 20.16 -13.27
CA VAL A 11 18.74 19.50 -12.19
C VAL A 11 18.27 20.50 -11.15
N THR A 12 16.95 20.59 -11.00
CA THR A 12 16.30 21.28 -9.89
C THR A 12 15.88 20.27 -8.82
N ALA A 13 16.60 20.24 -7.70
CA ALA A 13 16.23 19.46 -6.53
C ALA A 13 15.19 20.21 -5.69
N ILE A 14 14.08 19.54 -5.37
CA ILE A 14 12.98 20.06 -4.57
C ILE A 14 12.81 19.19 -3.33
N VAL A 15 13.10 19.77 -2.16
CA VAL A 15 12.88 19.14 -0.86
C VAL A 15 11.52 19.56 -0.34
N VAL A 16 10.59 18.62 -0.14
CA VAL A 16 9.29 18.93 0.50
C VAL A 16 9.36 18.51 1.96
N SER A 17 9.07 19.44 2.87
CA SER A 17 9.17 19.23 4.31
C SER A 17 7.84 19.48 5.03
N HIS A 18 7.55 18.62 6.01
CA HIS A 18 6.41 18.73 6.93
C HIS A 18 6.79 18.10 8.27
N ASP A 19 7.09 18.88 9.31
CA ASP A 19 7.48 18.35 10.63
C ASP A 19 8.58 17.26 10.55
N GLY A 20 9.64 17.55 9.79
CA GLY A 20 10.74 16.64 9.47
C GLY A 20 12.03 16.87 10.27
N ALA A 21 12.02 17.65 11.34
CA ALA A 21 13.25 18.11 12.01
C ALA A 21 14.16 16.97 12.52
N LEU A 22 13.57 15.79 12.76
CA LEU A 22 14.31 14.58 13.17
C LEU A 22 15.24 14.06 12.05
N TRP A 23 14.79 14.06 10.80
CA TRP A 23 15.50 13.42 9.68
C TRP A 23 16.27 14.42 8.81
N LEU A 24 15.78 15.66 8.73
CA LEU A 24 16.35 16.73 7.91
C LEU A 24 17.88 16.93 8.05
N PRO A 25 18.50 16.84 9.25
CA PRO A 25 19.95 16.99 9.36
C PRO A 25 20.73 15.99 8.50
N GLU A 26 20.29 14.73 8.44
CA GLU A 26 20.91 13.71 7.60
C GLU A 26 20.59 13.94 6.12
N VAL A 27 19.35 14.31 5.80
CA VAL A 27 18.94 14.64 4.42
C VAL A 27 19.78 15.79 3.85
N VAL A 28 19.90 16.90 4.57
CA VAL A 28 20.73 18.05 4.16
C VAL A 28 22.21 17.66 4.02
N ALA A 29 22.74 16.87 4.95
CA ALA A 29 24.11 16.37 4.85
C ALA A 29 24.30 15.45 3.63
N SER A 30 23.28 14.68 3.26
CA SER A 30 23.33 13.78 2.10
C SER A 30 23.29 14.52 0.76
N LEU A 31 22.51 15.61 0.68
CA LEU A 31 22.44 16.48 -0.50
C LEU A 31 23.74 17.25 -0.72
N SER A 32 24.36 17.75 0.34
CA SER A 32 25.66 18.44 0.23
C SER A 32 26.82 17.51 -0.12
N LYS A 33 26.69 16.20 0.13
CA LYS A 33 27.69 15.17 -0.22
C LYS A 33 27.55 14.63 -1.65
N GLN A 34 26.58 15.08 -2.43
CA GLN A 34 26.42 14.59 -3.81
C GLN A 34 27.68 14.86 -4.64
N LYS A 35 28.19 13.81 -5.29
CA LYS A 35 29.36 13.89 -6.19
C LYS A 35 29.00 14.54 -7.53
N HIS A 36 27.75 14.40 -7.95
CA HIS A 36 27.20 15.19 -9.05
C HIS A 36 26.62 16.48 -8.46
N ALA A 37 26.92 17.63 -9.07
CA ALA A 37 26.47 18.91 -8.56
C ALA A 37 24.95 19.07 -8.82
N ILE A 38 24.23 19.59 -7.84
CA ILE A 38 22.84 19.99 -8.00
C ILE A 38 22.85 21.44 -8.51
N ASP A 39 22.22 21.72 -9.65
CA ASP A 39 22.23 23.07 -10.23
C ASP A 39 21.38 24.05 -9.40
N GLN A 40 20.20 23.60 -8.98
CA GLN A 40 19.31 24.38 -8.14
C GLN A 40 18.71 23.51 -7.03
N LEU A 41 18.71 24.02 -5.80
CA LEU A 41 18.11 23.36 -4.65
C LEU A 41 17.13 24.31 -3.98
N VAL A 42 15.88 23.89 -3.83
CA VAL A 42 14.83 24.65 -3.15
C VAL A 42 14.09 23.73 -2.19
N ALA A 43 13.67 24.27 -1.05
CA ALA A 43 12.81 23.55 -0.11
C ALA A 43 11.43 24.20 -0.02
N VAL A 44 10.39 23.38 0.11
CA VAL A 44 9.02 23.81 0.39
C VAL A 44 8.63 23.28 1.75
N ASP A 45 8.42 24.20 2.69
CA ASP A 45 7.93 23.90 4.03
C ASP A 45 6.40 24.01 4.05
N THR A 46 5.73 22.87 4.21
CA THR A 46 4.27 22.75 4.23
C THR A 46 3.71 23.03 5.62
N GLY A 47 4.07 24.19 6.18
CA GLY A 47 3.57 24.68 7.46
C GLY A 47 4.05 23.86 8.67
N SER A 48 5.32 23.48 8.70
CA SER A 48 5.90 22.78 9.85
C SER A 48 5.79 23.62 11.14
N THR A 49 5.51 22.95 12.24
CA THR A 49 5.42 23.51 13.60
C THR A 49 6.65 23.22 14.44
N ASP A 50 7.55 22.39 13.93
CA ASP A 50 8.82 22.02 14.55
C ASP A 50 10.00 22.92 14.09
N GLY A 51 11.23 22.42 14.25
CA GLY A 51 12.46 23.10 13.83
C GLY A 51 12.76 23.06 12.33
N SER A 52 11.96 22.40 11.49
CA SER A 52 12.29 22.07 10.09
C SER A 52 12.66 23.29 9.24
N ALA A 53 11.81 24.32 9.25
CA ALA A 53 12.04 25.55 8.49
C ALA A 53 13.33 26.26 8.92
N LYS A 54 13.70 26.19 10.22
CA LYS A 54 14.94 26.78 10.73
C LYS A 54 16.16 25.99 10.28
N LEU A 55 16.09 24.66 10.31
CA LEU A 55 17.16 23.76 9.85
C LEU A 55 17.47 23.99 8.37
N LEU A 56 16.44 24.03 7.52
CA LEU A 56 16.59 24.27 6.07
C LEU A 56 17.22 25.64 5.78
N LYS A 57 16.77 26.70 6.46
CA LYS A 57 17.35 28.05 6.33
C LYS A 57 18.80 28.10 6.85
N GLY A 58 19.08 27.43 7.97
CA GLY A 58 20.42 27.34 8.55
C GLY A 58 21.41 26.61 7.64
N ALA A 59 20.92 25.68 6.82
CA ALA A 59 21.70 25.01 5.77
C ALA A 59 21.91 25.85 4.50
N GLY A 60 21.38 27.07 4.44
CA GLY A 60 21.47 27.94 3.27
C GLY A 60 20.53 27.57 2.12
N ILE A 61 19.56 26.66 2.35
CA ILE A 61 18.61 26.24 1.32
C ILE A 61 17.47 27.28 1.23
N PRO A 62 17.16 27.82 0.03
CA PRO A 62 16.01 28.69 -0.15
C PRO A 62 14.70 27.98 0.21
N VAL A 63 13.99 28.50 1.22
CA VAL A 63 12.72 27.91 1.70
C VAL A 63 11.52 28.71 1.18
N ILE A 64 10.51 28.01 0.68
CA ILE A 64 9.18 28.53 0.35
C ILE A 64 8.21 28.01 1.41
N SER A 65 7.47 28.90 2.06
CA SER A 65 6.47 28.50 3.05
C SER A 65 5.11 28.32 2.38
N ALA A 66 4.50 27.16 2.56
CA ALA A 66 3.15 26.82 2.10
C ALA A 66 2.19 26.70 3.30
N ARG A 67 0.89 26.55 2.99
CA ARG A 67 -0.13 26.26 4.01
C ARG A 67 0.09 24.86 4.59
N ARG A 68 -0.37 24.63 5.82
CA ARG A 68 -0.13 23.34 6.50
C ARG A 68 -0.86 22.16 5.85
N ASP A 69 -2.03 22.42 5.28
CA ASP A 69 -2.86 21.45 4.55
C ASP A 69 -2.40 21.20 3.09
N CYS A 70 -1.32 21.87 2.66
CA CYS A 70 -0.78 21.78 1.32
C CYS A 70 -0.30 20.35 1.02
N GLY A 71 -0.87 19.73 -0.02
CA GLY A 71 -0.46 18.40 -0.46
C GLY A 71 0.92 18.38 -1.12
N PHE A 72 1.52 17.19 -1.22
CA PHE A 72 2.87 17.02 -1.80
C PHE A 72 2.94 17.56 -3.24
N GLY A 73 1.96 17.21 -4.09
CA GLY A 73 1.92 17.68 -5.47
C GLY A 73 1.74 19.19 -5.61
N GLU A 74 0.99 19.81 -4.70
CA GLU A 74 0.81 21.28 -4.66
C GLU A 74 2.12 21.96 -4.22
N ALA A 75 2.84 21.40 -3.25
CA ALA A 75 4.14 21.90 -2.82
C ALA A 75 5.18 21.86 -3.96
N VAL A 76 5.24 20.76 -4.72
CA VAL A 76 6.12 20.67 -5.90
C VAL A 76 5.76 21.72 -6.94
N LYS A 77 4.47 21.92 -7.23
CA LYS A 77 4.02 22.96 -8.16
C LYS A 77 4.40 24.36 -7.68
N LEU A 78 4.25 24.64 -6.39
CA LEU A 78 4.63 25.93 -5.79
C LEU A 78 6.13 26.20 -5.91
N ALA A 79 6.97 25.17 -5.79
CA ALA A 79 8.41 25.29 -6.03
C ALA A 79 8.70 25.67 -7.49
N LEU A 80 8.09 24.96 -8.46
CA LEU A 80 8.31 25.19 -9.89
C LEU A 80 7.83 26.56 -10.37
N GLU A 81 6.76 27.09 -9.79
CA GLU A 81 6.24 28.44 -10.09
C GLU A 81 7.00 29.56 -9.37
N SER A 82 7.95 29.22 -8.50
CA SER A 82 8.68 30.18 -7.68
C SER A 82 9.69 30.98 -8.50
N LYS A 83 9.72 32.31 -8.28
CA LYS A 83 10.77 33.21 -8.80
C LYS A 83 12.18 32.90 -8.26
N LYS A 84 12.29 31.98 -7.30
CA LYS A 84 13.58 31.53 -6.74
C LYS A 84 14.31 30.54 -7.66
N LEU A 85 13.60 29.94 -8.62
CA LEU A 85 14.21 29.09 -9.64
C LEU A 85 14.65 29.96 -10.82
N SER A 86 15.83 29.68 -11.34
CA SER A 86 16.29 30.29 -12.60
C SER A 86 15.91 29.37 -13.75
N ALA A 87 15.51 29.94 -14.90
CA ALA A 87 15.32 29.14 -16.11
C ALA A 87 16.65 28.49 -16.53
N ALA A 88 16.63 27.24 -16.97
CA ALA A 88 17.79 26.66 -17.62
C ALA A 88 18.04 27.31 -18.99
N ASN A 89 19.21 27.03 -19.57
CA ASN A 89 19.49 27.38 -20.95
C ASN A 89 18.64 26.49 -21.89
N ASP A 90 18.22 27.04 -23.04
CA ASP A 90 17.32 26.36 -23.98
C ASP A 90 17.86 25.03 -24.54
N ASP A 91 19.18 24.80 -24.50
CA ASP A 91 19.84 23.63 -25.08
C ASP A 91 20.01 22.44 -24.09
N VAL A 92 19.43 22.50 -22.90
CA VAL A 92 19.69 21.54 -21.80
C VAL A 92 18.40 20.81 -21.39
N HIS A 93 18.49 19.51 -21.10
CA HIS A 93 17.38 18.74 -20.55
C HIS A 93 17.13 19.11 -19.08
N GLU A 94 15.96 19.65 -18.79
CA GLU A 94 15.57 20.00 -17.42
C GLU A 94 14.97 18.79 -16.67
N TRP A 95 15.49 18.55 -15.47
CA TRP A 95 15.05 17.48 -14.57
C TRP A 95 14.66 18.04 -13.21
N ILE A 96 13.60 17.48 -12.65
CA ILE A 96 13.11 17.74 -11.30
C ILE A 96 13.53 16.55 -10.44
N TRP A 97 14.34 16.78 -9.41
CA TRP A 97 14.71 15.76 -8.44
C TRP A 97 13.95 15.95 -7.14
N LEU A 98 12.95 15.10 -6.90
CA LEU A 98 12.10 15.17 -5.72
C LEU A 98 12.75 14.45 -4.54
N ILE A 99 12.79 15.12 -3.40
CA ILE A 99 13.36 14.60 -2.15
C ILE A 99 12.37 14.81 -1.01
N HIS A 100 12.04 13.73 -0.31
CA HIS A 100 11.28 13.83 0.94
C HIS A 100 12.20 14.25 2.09
N ASP A 101 11.64 14.89 3.12
CA ASP A 101 12.40 15.35 4.29
C ASP A 101 12.91 14.22 5.20
N ASP A 102 12.48 12.98 4.94
CA ASP A 102 12.91 11.74 5.57
C ASP A 102 13.57 10.76 4.57
N CYS A 103 14.12 11.28 3.46
CA CYS A 103 14.89 10.54 2.47
C CYS A 103 16.31 11.09 2.31
N ALA A 104 17.32 10.26 2.60
CA ALA A 104 18.73 10.60 2.48
C ALA A 104 19.38 9.84 1.31
N PRO A 105 19.56 10.47 0.13
CA PRO A 105 20.27 9.87 -1.01
C PRO A 105 21.76 9.64 -0.74
N SER A 106 22.30 8.51 -1.22
CA SER A 106 23.75 8.26 -1.25
C SER A 106 24.48 9.31 -2.09
N ALA A 107 25.76 9.56 -1.80
CA ALA A 107 26.59 10.56 -2.48
C ALA A 107 26.70 10.38 -4.02
N THR A 108 26.41 9.20 -4.55
CA THR A 108 26.43 8.92 -5.99
C THR A 108 25.04 8.94 -6.63
N ALA A 109 23.97 9.01 -5.85
CA ALA A 109 22.60 8.75 -6.31
C ALA A 109 22.20 9.61 -7.53
N LEU A 110 22.41 10.92 -7.47
CA LEU A 110 22.08 11.80 -8.59
C LEU A 110 22.87 11.47 -9.86
N GLY A 111 24.17 11.18 -9.71
CA GLY A 111 25.02 10.82 -10.84
C GLY A 111 24.59 9.52 -11.53
N GLU A 112 24.21 8.51 -10.76
CA GLU A 112 23.72 7.23 -11.29
C GLU A 112 22.36 7.40 -11.98
N LEU A 113 21.45 8.19 -11.41
CA LEU A 113 20.15 8.49 -12.04
C LEU A 113 20.33 9.19 -13.39
N LEU A 114 21.19 10.22 -13.44
CA LEU A 114 21.47 10.95 -14.67
C LEU A 114 22.14 10.07 -15.73
N SER A 115 23.10 9.23 -15.33
CA SER A 115 23.75 8.29 -16.25
C SER A 115 22.75 7.31 -16.86
N ALA A 116 21.76 6.85 -16.09
CA ALA A 116 20.76 5.90 -16.57
C ALA A 116 19.78 6.52 -17.57
N VAL A 117 19.38 7.78 -17.38
CA VAL A 117 18.45 8.49 -18.27
C VAL A 117 19.11 9.05 -19.53
N ASP A 118 20.41 9.41 -19.46
CA ASP A 118 21.17 9.89 -20.63
C ASP A 118 21.22 8.85 -21.75
N GLU A 119 21.33 7.58 -21.39
CA GLU A 119 21.29 6.44 -22.33
C GLU A 119 19.88 6.11 -22.83
N ARG A 120 18.83 6.70 -22.25
CA ARG A 120 17.42 6.27 -22.42
C ARG A 120 16.48 7.47 -22.62
N PRO A 121 16.43 8.07 -23.83
CA PRO A 121 15.68 9.30 -24.08
C PRO A 121 14.15 9.17 -23.92
N ASN A 122 13.59 7.96 -23.93
CA ASN A 122 12.15 7.75 -23.70
C ASN A 122 11.76 7.73 -22.20
N VAL A 123 12.75 7.70 -21.30
CA VAL A 123 12.50 7.67 -19.86
C VAL A 123 12.15 9.08 -19.39
N ALA A 124 11.00 9.19 -18.73
CA ALA A 124 10.53 10.45 -18.16
C ALA A 124 10.59 10.47 -16.63
N MET A 125 10.74 9.31 -15.99
CA MET A 125 10.87 9.19 -14.54
C MET A 125 11.85 8.07 -14.21
N ALA A 126 12.84 8.36 -13.37
CA ALA A 126 13.79 7.41 -12.83
C ALA A 126 13.79 7.53 -11.30
N GLY A 127 13.96 6.42 -10.58
CA GLY A 127 14.00 6.45 -9.12
C GLY A 127 15.06 5.52 -8.55
N PRO A 128 15.57 5.85 -7.35
CA PRO A 128 16.56 5.05 -6.67
C PRO A 128 15.96 3.75 -6.12
N LYS A 129 16.85 2.81 -5.79
CA LYS A 129 16.57 1.75 -4.84
C LYS A 129 16.48 2.36 -3.44
N LEU A 130 15.35 2.16 -2.75
CA LEU A 130 15.14 2.63 -1.39
C LEU A 130 15.47 1.54 -0.39
N ARG A 131 16.29 1.90 0.60
CA ARG A 131 16.66 1.04 1.73
C ARG A 131 16.21 1.66 3.05
N GLY A 132 16.15 0.85 4.10
CA GLY A 132 15.77 1.28 5.45
C GLY A 132 16.64 2.42 5.97
N TRP A 133 16.02 3.32 6.75
CA TRP A 133 16.71 4.43 7.38
C TRP A 133 17.73 3.98 8.43
N HIS A 134 17.36 2.99 9.25
CA HIS A 134 18.25 2.42 10.28
C HIS A 134 18.93 1.15 9.76
N ASP A 135 18.17 0.16 9.29
CA ASP A 135 18.73 -1.00 8.59
C ASP A 135 19.03 -0.65 7.12
N ARG A 136 20.28 -0.25 6.88
CA ARG A 136 20.79 0.15 5.55
C ARG A 136 20.90 -0.99 4.55
N ASN A 137 20.66 -2.24 4.97
CA ASN A 137 20.62 -3.41 4.09
C ASN A 137 19.19 -3.88 3.82
N HIS A 138 18.20 -3.47 4.61
CA HIS A 138 16.79 -3.78 4.35
C HIS A 138 16.29 -3.04 3.10
N LEU A 139 15.76 -3.79 2.13
CA LEU A 139 15.12 -3.24 0.94
C LEU A 139 13.70 -2.78 1.27
N LEU A 140 13.43 -1.49 1.06
CA LEU A 140 12.08 -0.95 1.11
C LEU A 140 11.42 -1.01 -0.25
N GLU A 141 12.13 -0.54 -1.29
CA GLU A 141 11.57 -0.42 -2.65
C GLU A 141 12.62 -0.58 -3.75
N VAL A 142 12.26 -1.33 -4.80
CA VAL A 142 13.01 -1.39 -6.07
C VAL A 142 12.03 -1.20 -7.24
N GLY A 143 11.33 -0.07 -7.18
CA GLY A 143 10.15 0.21 -8.00
C GLY A 143 8.86 -0.18 -7.29
N VAL A 144 7.77 0.39 -7.80
CA VAL A 144 6.46 0.39 -7.15
C VAL A 144 5.40 0.05 -8.18
N SER A 145 4.48 -0.79 -7.77
CA SER A 145 3.27 -1.13 -8.50
C SER A 145 2.06 -1.15 -7.57
N ILE A 146 0.89 -1.45 -8.13
CA ILE A 146 -0.37 -1.60 -7.41
C ILE A 146 -1.02 -2.93 -7.77
N ALA A 147 -1.37 -3.69 -6.73
CA ALA A 147 -2.11 -4.94 -6.86
C ALA A 147 -3.58 -4.65 -7.21
N GLY A 148 -4.27 -5.63 -7.79
CA GLY A 148 -5.67 -5.48 -8.19
C GLY A 148 -6.63 -5.18 -7.03
N ASN A 149 -6.23 -5.44 -5.79
CA ASN A 149 -6.98 -5.12 -4.57
C ASN A 149 -6.63 -3.74 -3.96
N GLY A 150 -5.81 -2.94 -4.65
CA GLY A 150 -5.35 -1.62 -4.20
C GLY A 150 -4.12 -1.67 -3.28
N ALA A 151 -3.57 -2.83 -2.96
CA ALA A 151 -2.36 -2.90 -2.14
C ALA A 151 -1.14 -2.35 -2.90
N ARG A 152 -0.26 -1.66 -2.18
CA ARG A 152 1.07 -1.28 -2.69
C ARG A 152 1.88 -2.54 -2.94
N TRP A 153 2.54 -2.63 -4.09
CA TRP A 153 3.32 -3.79 -4.48
C TRP A 153 4.73 -3.37 -4.87
N THR A 154 5.72 -3.78 -4.07
CA THR A 154 7.15 -3.54 -4.35
C THR A 154 7.80 -4.74 -5.05
N GLY A 155 7.15 -5.90 -5.00
CA GLY A 155 7.73 -7.16 -5.47
C GLY A 155 8.79 -7.75 -4.55
N LEU A 156 8.98 -7.15 -3.37
CA LEU A 156 9.95 -7.58 -2.37
C LEU A 156 9.32 -8.51 -1.33
N GLU A 157 10.10 -9.48 -0.88
CA GLU A 157 9.75 -10.33 0.25
C GLU A 157 9.70 -9.52 1.55
N TYR A 158 9.07 -10.11 2.57
CA TYR A 158 9.00 -9.46 3.86
C TYR A 158 10.39 -9.34 4.51
N ARG A 159 10.85 -8.09 4.73
CA ARG A 159 12.18 -7.77 5.25
C ARG A 159 13.33 -8.33 4.42
N GLU A 160 13.15 -8.29 3.10
CA GLU A 160 14.18 -8.70 2.15
C GLU A 160 15.45 -7.85 2.32
N GLN A 161 16.61 -8.51 2.38
CA GLN A 161 17.91 -7.86 2.53
C GLN A 161 18.56 -7.67 1.17
N ASP A 162 19.26 -6.55 0.97
CA ASP A 162 19.96 -6.25 -0.26
C ASP A 162 21.28 -7.03 -0.35
N GLN A 163 21.29 -8.02 -1.22
CA GLN A 163 22.43 -8.87 -1.56
C GLN A 163 22.82 -8.67 -3.03
N GLY A 164 22.32 -7.62 -3.69
CA GLY A 164 22.53 -7.35 -5.13
C GLY A 164 21.56 -8.09 -6.06
N GLN A 165 20.54 -8.76 -5.52
CA GLN A 165 19.56 -9.54 -6.29
C GLN A 165 18.63 -8.67 -7.15
N HIS A 166 18.54 -7.37 -6.85
CA HIS A 166 17.76 -6.40 -7.63
C HIS A 166 18.64 -5.26 -8.18
N ASP A 167 19.82 -5.57 -8.71
CA ASP A 167 20.76 -4.57 -9.26
C ASP A 167 20.56 -4.26 -10.75
N GLU A 168 19.58 -4.87 -11.41
CA GLU A 168 19.26 -4.58 -12.81
C GLU A 168 18.37 -3.34 -12.97
N ILE A 169 18.77 -2.42 -13.86
CA ILE A 169 17.91 -1.32 -14.30
C ILE A 169 16.71 -1.91 -15.05
N LYS A 170 15.52 -1.76 -14.49
CA LYS A 170 14.27 -2.33 -15.04
C LYS A 170 13.19 -1.28 -15.19
N GLU A 171 12.35 -1.47 -16.19
CA GLU A 171 11.13 -0.68 -16.35
C GLU A 171 10.10 -1.10 -15.31
N VAL A 172 9.48 -0.12 -14.64
CA VAL A 172 8.52 -0.32 -13.55
C VAL A 172 7.27 0.55 -13.77
N LEU A 173 6.18 0.27 -13.06
CA LEU A 173 5.00 1.14 -13.14
C LEU A 173 5.32 2.53 -12.61
N SER A 174 5.90 2.61 -11.41
CA SER A 174 6.33 3.86 -10.82
C SER A 174 7.52 3.65 -9.87
N VAL A 175 8.05 4.75 -9.37
CA VAL A 175 9.06 4.82 -8.30
C VAL A 175 8.57 5.83 -7.25
N SER A 176 8.95 5.64 -5.99
CA SER A 176 8.54 6.57 -4.93
C SER A 176 9.03 7.98 -5.20
N THR A 177 8.18 8.96 -4.89
CA THR A 177 8.50 10.39 -4.98
C THR A 177 9.56 10.84 -3.96
N ALA A 178 9.98 9.96 -3.04
CA ALA A 178 11.02 10.22 -2.05
C ALA A 178 12.40 10.52 -2.64
N GLY A 179 12.68 10.06 -3.87
CA GLY A 179 13.95 10.27 -4.56
C GLY A 179 13.83 10.34 -6.08
N ALA A 180 12.62 10.56 -6.61
CA ALA A 180 12.34 10.47 -8.03
C ALA A 180 12.98 11.60 -8.84
N LEU A 181 13.66 11.26 -9.94
CA LEU A 181 14.12 12.17 -10.97
C LEU A 181 13.11 12.17 -12.13
N ILE A 182 12.49 13.31 -12.40
CA ILE A 182 11.39 13.45 -13.36
C ILE A 182 11.77 14.47 -14.42
N ARG A 183 11.54 14.16 -15.70
CA ARG A 183 11.78 15.09 -16.81
C ARG A 183 10.74 16.20 -16.79
N ARG A 184 11.19 17.46 -16.81
CA ARG A 184 10.32 18.60 -16.55
C ARG A 184 9.28 18.83 -17.65
N ASP A 185 9.67 18.70 -18.90
CA ASP A 185 8.78 18.78 -20.07
C ASP A 185 7.58 17.84 -19.94
N VAL A 186 7.82 16.58 -19.58
CA VAL A 186 6.76 15.56 -19.39
C VAL A 186 5.93 15.87 -18.16
N PHE A 187 6.54 16.32 -17.07
CA PHE A 187 5.81 16.73 -15.87
C PHE A 187 4.80 17.85 -16.19
N GLU A 188 5.21 18.85 -16.96
CA GLU A 188 4.34 19.95 -17.40
C GLU A 188 3.29 19.48 -18.42
N GLU A 189 3.67 18.66 -19.40
CA GLU A 189 2.77 18.07 -20.40
C GLU A 189 1.61 17.30 -19.75
N ILE A 190 1.89 16.46 -18.76
CA ILE A 190 0.86 15.67 -18.07
C ILE A 190 0.20 16.40 -16.89
N ASN A 191 0.47 17.70 -16.75
CA ASN A 191 -0.10 18.60 -15.75
C ASN A 191 0.20 18.18 -14.29
N GLY A 192 1.43 17.76 -14.04
CA GLY A 192 1.99 17.46 -12.72
C GLY A 192 1.30 16.32 -11.98
N PHE A 193 1.33 16.35 -10.65
CA PHE A 193 0.59 15.41 -9.79
C PHE A 193 -0.92 15.69 -9.79
N ASP A 194 -1.72 14.66 -9.49
CA ASP A 194 -3.18 14.82 -9.43
C ASP A 194 -3.57 15.55 -8.13
N PRO A 195 -4.26 16.70 -8.19
CA PRO A 195 -4.65 17.44 -6.99
C PRO A 195 -5.62 16.68 -6.07
N ASP A 196 -6.34 15.65 -6.58
CA ASP A 196 -7.17 14.79 -5.73
C ASP A 196 -6.33 13.85 -4.83
N LEU A 197 -5.02 13.71 -5.12
CA LEU A 197 -4.04 12.90 -4.40
C LEU A 197 -3.11 13.80 -3.59
N THR A 198 -3.60 14.31 -2.46
CA THR A 198 -2.84 15.24 -1.60
C THR A 198 -1.62 14.59 -0.95
N LEU A 199 -1.72 13.33 -0.54
CA LEU A 199 -0.61 12.50 -0.06
C LEU A 199 -0.90 11.02 -0.32
N PHE A 200 0.13 10.23 -0.57
CA PHE A 200 0.09 8.81 -0.93
C PHE A 200 -0.51 8.53 -2.31
N ARG A 201 0.09 7.56 -3.01
CA ARG A 201 -0.34 7.06 -4.33
C ARG A 201 -0.23 8.07 -5.47
N ASP A 202 0.23 9.28 -5.18
CA ASP A 202 0.65 10.28 -6.15
C ASP A 202 1.78 9.74 -7.04
N ASP A 203 2.70 8.97 -6.47
CA ASP A 203 3.75 8.22 -7.16
C ASP A 203 3.17 7.26 -8.22
N VAL A 204 2.32 6.31 -7.80
CA VAL A 204 1.74 5.28 -8.67
C VAL A 204 0.82 5.90 -9.73
N ASP A 205 0.03 6.91 -9.37
CA ASP A 205 -0.82 7.60 -10.32
C ASP A 205 -0.02 8.33 -11.40
N PHE A 206 1.01 9.08 -10.99
CA PHE A 206 1.88 9.79 -11.91
C PHE A 206 2.59 8.82 -12.85
N GLY A 207 3.18 7.74 -12.32
CA GLY A 207 3.79 6.69 -13.14
C GLY A 207 2.82 6.09 -14.15
N TRP A 208 1.57 5.82 -13.74
CA TRP A 208 0.53 5.36 -14.67
C TRP A 208 0.30 6.37 -15.80
N ARG A 209 0.20 7.66 -15.46
CA ARG A 209 -0.02 8.73 -16.45
C ARG A 209 1.17 8.90 -17.40
N VAL A 210 2.41 8.80 -16.90
CA VAL A 210 3.64 8.79 -17.72
C VAL A 210 3.59 7.67 -18.75
N HIS A 211 3.25 6.45 -18.34
CA HIS A 211 3.08 5.31 -19.26
C HIS A 211 1.99 5.55 -20.29
N THR A 212 0.86 6.16 -19.90
CA THR A 212 -0.22 6.47 -20.85
C THR A 212 0.07 7.62 -21.79
N ALA A 213 1.03 8.48 -21.45
CA ALA A 213 1.58 9.51 -22.33
C ALA A 213 2.65 8.94 -23.28
N GLY A 214 2.98 7.65 -23.21
CA GLY A 214 3.92 6.99 -24.12
C GLY A 214 5.38 6.98 -23.64
N HIS A 215 5.64 7.49 -22.45
CA HIS A 215 6.96 7.48 -21.81
C HIS A 215 7.16 6.27 -20.89
N SER A 216 8.40 6.02 -20.50
CA SER A 216 8.76 4.92 -19.59
C SER A 216 9.21 5.43 -18.23
N VAL A 217 9.02 4.58 -17.21
CA VAL A 217 9.52 4.78 -15.85
C VAL A 217 10.49 3.65 -15.52
N ILE A 218 11.66 3.98 -14.97
CA ILE A 218 12.68 3.00 -14.59
C ILE A 218 13.05 3.12 -13.12
N VAL A 219 13.44 2.00 -12.51
CA VAL A 219 14.23 2.01 -11.28
C VAL A 219 15.70 1.88 -11.64
N VAL A 220 16.55 2.62 -10.94
CA VAL A 220 18.01 2.63 -11.11
C VAL A 220 18.63 2.12 -9.81
N PRO A 221 18.89 0.80 -9.68
CA PRO A 221 19.36 0.20 -8.44
C PRO A 221 20.69 0.71 -7.90
N GLN A 222 21.54 1.21 -8.80
CA GLN A 222 22.84 1.81 -8.49
C GLN A 222 22.69 3.13 -7.73
N ALA A 223 21.58 3.85 -7.96
CA ALA A 223 21.19 4.99 -7.16
C ALA A 223 20.53 4.50 -5.88
N ILE A 224 21.20 4.67 -4.73
CA ILE A 224 20.70 4.25 -3.43
C ILE A 224 20.21 5.47 -2.65
N ALA A 225 19.05 5.37 -2.00
CA ALA A 225 18.61 6.32 -0.99
C ALA A 225 18.04 5.59 0.24
N PHE A 226 18.12 6.24 1.39
CA PHE A 226 17.65 5.70 2.67
C PHE A 226 16.41 6.44 3.11
N HIS A 227 15.33 5.74 3.41
CA HIS A 227 14.02 6.33 3.63
C HIS A 227 13.40 5.86 4.95
N ALA A 228 12.84 6.77 5.74
CA ALA A 228 12.24 6.44 7.04
C ALA A 228 10.74 6.09 6.96
N GLU A 229 10.08 6.43 5.84
CA GLU A 229 8.65 6.22 5.61
C GLU A 229 7.77 6.82 6.73
N ALA A 230 8.14 8.01 7.23
CA ALA A 230 7.61 8.58 8.47
C ALA A 230 6.08 8.75 8.44
N ALA A 231 5.52 9.18 7.31
CA ALA A 231 4.07 9.32 7.15
C ALA A 231 3.35 7.97 7.00
N SER A 232 3.97 6.99 6.32
CA SER A 232 3.39 5.66 6.10
C SER A 232 3.41 4.80 7.36
N ASN A 233 4.42 4.98 8.21
CA ASN A 233 4.58 4.30 9.49
C ASN A 233 3.93 5.05 10.67
N GLU A 234 3.12 6.06 10.38
CA GLU A 234 2.42 6.90 11.38
C GLU A 234 3.34 7.56 12.43
N ARG A 235 4.64 7.67 12.14
CA ARG A 235 5.63 8.40 12.96
C ARG A 235 5.43 9.92 12.87
N ARG A 236 4.67 10.37 11.88
CA ARG A 236 4.28 11.76 11.65
C ARG A 236 2.77 11.87 11.46
N SER A 237 2.17 12.89 12.06
CA SER A 237 0.77 13.23 11.79
C SER A 237 0.59 13.71 10.34
N VAL A 238 -0.39 13.15 9.64
CA VAL A 238 -0.69 13.52 8.26
C VAL A 238 -1.73 14.65 8.24
N ASP A 239 -1.25 15.88 8.16
CA ASP A 239 -2.09 17.10 8.13
C ASP A 239 -2.27 17.60 6.69
N VAL A 240 -3.02 16.85 5.86
CA VAL A 240 -3.32 17.26 4.47
C VAL A 240 -4.81 17.44 4.23
N ASP A 241 -5.14 18.23 3.21
CA ASP A 241 -6.50 18.38 2.73
C ASP A 241 -7.14 17.02 2.42
N HIS A 242 -8.44 16.91 2.74
CA HIS A 242 -9.23 15.68 2.67
C HIS A 242 -8.83 14.55 3.64
N ASN A 243 -7.96 14.82 4.64
CA ASN A 243 -7.73 13.92 5.77
C ASN A 243 -8.46 14.40 7.05
N PHE A 244 -9.79 14.51 6.99
CA PHE A 244 -10.63 15.09 8.04
C PHE A 244 -10.42 14.51 9.46
N PHE A 245 -9.89 13.28 9.56
CA PHE A 245 -9.69 12.59 10.83
C PHE A 245 -8.22 12.28 11.16
N ARG A 246 -7.26 12.80 10.39
CA ARG A 246 -5.82 12.47 10.54
C ARG A 246 -5.57 10.97 10.55
N ARG A 247 -6.20 10.23 9.62
CA ARG A 247 -6.12 8.76 9.52
C ARG A 247 -5.36 8.34 8.26
N PRO A 248 -4.05 8.05 8.35
CA PRO A 248 -3.22 7.69 7.20
C PRO A 248 -3.75 6.48 6.42
N LEU A 249 -4.21 5.42 7.12
CA LEU A 249 -4.76 4.24 6.45
C LEU A 249 -5.99 4.58 5.58
N LEU A 250 -6.93 5.36 6.12
CA LEU A 250 -8.13 5.77 5.40
C LEU A 250 -7.77 6.52 4.11
N LEU A 251 -6.81 7.44 4.21
CA LEU A 251 -6.32 8.22 3.07
C LEU A 251 -5.64 7.34 2.02
N ASP A 252 -4.69 6.49 2.43
CA ASP A 252 -3.97 5.56 1.53
C ASP A 252 -4.95 4.63 0.79
N ARG A 253 -5.89 4.02 1.52
CA ARG A 253 -6.88 3.11 0.94
C ARG A 253 -7.84 3.80 -0.01
N ARG A 254 -8.28 5.01 0.34
CA ARG A 254 -9.15 5.83 -0.52
C ARG A 254 -8.41 6.18 -1.82
N ASN A 255 -7.17 6.60 -1.71
CA ASN A 255 -6.35 7.00 -2.85
C ASN A 255 -5.99 5.78 -3.73
N ALA A 256 -5.71 4.62 -3.14
CA ALA A 256 -5.51 3.38 -3.89
C ALA A 256 -6.76 2.97 -4.70
N ALA A 257 -7.95 3.09 -4.08
CA ALA A 257 -9.21 2.83 -4.75
C ALA A 257 -9.45 3.84 -5.90
N TYR A 258 -9.17 5.12 -5.66
CA TYR A 258 -9.23 6.18 -6.67
C TYR A 258 -8.30 5.88 -7.87
N VAL A 259 -7.01 5.61 -7.62
CA VAL A 259 -6.02 5.35 -8.69
C VAL A 259 -6.42 4.16 -9.55
N LEU A 260 -6.86 3.06 -8.94
CA LEU A 260 -7.34 1.89 -9.71
C LEU A 260 -8.58 2.22 -10.53
N MET A 261 -9.57 2.88 -9.94
CA MET A 261 -10.84 3.16 -10.60
C MET A 261 -10.72 4.24 -11.67
N VAL A 262 -9.88 5.26 -11.52
CA VAL A 262 -9.71 6.30 -12.54
C VAL A 262 -8.95 5.78 -13.75
N ASN A 263 -7.92 4.96 -13.54
CA ASN A 263 -7.07 4.43 -14.61
C ASN A 263 -7.64 3.19 -15.34
N SER A 264 -8.69 2.57 -14.80
CA SER A 264 -9.32 1.39 -15.41
C SER A 264 -10.38 1.74 -16.46
N SER A 265 -10.79 0.78 -17.29
CA SER A 265 -11.93 0.97 -18.20
C SER A 265 -13.22 1.26 -17.43
N LEU A 266 -14.10 2.12 -17.96
CA LEU A 266 -15.40 2.44 -17.33
C LEU A 266 -16.25 1.20 -17.08
N TRP A 267 -16.21 0.24 -18.00
CA TRP A 267 -16.93 -1.04 -17.90
C TRP A 267 -16.40 -1.96 -16.81
N LEU A 268 -15.12 -1.82 -16.44
CA LEU A 268 -14.50 -2.62 -15.39
C LEU A 268 -14.67 -1.99 -14.00
N THR A 269 -15.03 -0.70 -13.93
CA THR A 269 -15.19 0.03 -12.66
C THR A 269 -16.14 -0.67 -11.68
N PRO A 270 -17.33 -1.18 -12.07
CA PRO A 270 -18.20 -1.89 -11.13
C PRO A 270 -17.57 -3.17 -10.57
N LEU A 271 -16.82 -3.91 -11.41
CA LEU A 271 -16.13 -5.13 -10.99
C LEU A 271 -14.97 -4.82 -10.05
N ILE A 272 -14.21 -3.76 -10.33
CA ILE A 272 -13.13 -3.29 -9.46
C ILE A 272 -13.68 -2.78 -8.15
N ALA A 273 -14.78 -2.01 -8.17
CA ALA A 273 -15.46 -1.53 -6.98
C ALA A 273 -15.90 -2.70 -6.08
N LEU A 274 -16.54 -3.72 -6.67
CA LEU A 274 -16.92 -4.93 -5.95
C LEU A 274 -15.71 -5.67 -5.38
N GLN A 275 -14.62 -5.80 -6.16
CA GLN A 275 -13.38 -6.45 -5.70
C GLN A 275 -12.73 -5.69 -4.55
N LEU A 276 -12.67 -4.35 -4.62
CA LEU A 276 -12.12 -3.51 -3.56
C LEU A 276 -12.98 -3.57 -2.31
N PHE A 277 -14.30 -3.51 -2.45
CA PHE A 277 -15.24 -3.58 -1.34
C PHE A 277 -15.17 -4.93 -0.63
N THR A 278 -15.19 -6.03 -1.38
CA THR A 278 -15.03 -7.39 -0.81
C THR A 278 -13.67 -7.55 -0.12
N SER A 279 -12.59 -7.08 -0.72
CA SER A 279 -11.26 -7.10 -0.10
C SER A 279 -11.19 -6.27 1.19
N ALA A 280 -11.86 -5.11 1.22
CA ALA A 280 -11.97 -4.26 2.39
C ALA A 280 -12.77 -4.94 3.51
N LEU A 281 -13.86 -5.65 3.19
CA LEU A 281 -14.61 -6.44 4.18
C LEU A 281 -13.74 -7.52 4.83
N PHE A 282 -12.97 -8.28 4.05
CA PHE A 282 -12.06 -9.30 4.59
C PHE A 282 -10.97 -8.69 5.48
N ARG A 283 -10.35 -7.58 5.06
CA ARG A 283 -9.34 -6.87 5.88
C ARG A 283 -9.95 -6.28 7.15
N SER A 284 -11.13 -5.68 7.04
CA SER A 284 -11.89 -5.13 8.16
C SER A 284 -12.18 -6.21 9.21
N PHE A 285 -12.62 -7.39 8.78
CA PHE A 285 -12.79 -8.55 9.67
C PHE A 285 -11.47 -8.93 10.36
N GLY A 286 -10.35 -8.96 9.62
CA GLY A 286 -9.02 -9.18 10.18
C GLY A 286 -8.64 -8.17 11.27
N PHE A 287 -8.91 -6.87 11.03
CA PHE A 287 -8.68 -5.82 12.02
C PHE A 287 -9.60 -5.96 13.25
N LEU A 288 -10.85 -6.39 13.07
CA LEU A 288 -11.75 -6.67 14.20
C LEU A 288 -11.23 -7.83 15.07
N LEU A 289 -10.72 -8.90 14.44
CA LEU A 289 -10.06 -9.99 15.16
C LEU A 289 -8.81 -9.52 15.91
N ALA A 290 -8.07 -8.57 15.32
CA ALA A 290 -6.93 -7.91 15.95
C ALA A 290 -7.34 -6.86 17.02
N LYS A 291 -8.63 -6.69 17.31
CA LYS A 291 -9.18 -5.69 18.25
C LYS A 291 -8.88 -4.23 17.85
N LEU A 292 -8.84 -3.96 16.55
CA LEU A 292 -8.54 -2.67 15.94
C LEU A 292 -9.76 -2.11 15.17
N PRO A 293 -10.85 -1.75 15.86
CA PRO A 293 -12.11 -1.33 15.21
C PRO A 293 -11.97 -0.03 14.40
N GLY A 294 -11.05 0.87 14.75
CA GLY A 294 -10.79 2.09 13.99
C GLY A 294 -10.28 1.80 12.58
N TYR A 295 -9.24 0.97 12.47
CA TYR A 295 -8.69 0.54 11.18
C TYR A 295 -9.67 -0.33 10.38
N ALA A 296 -10.49 -1.13 11.08
CA ALA A 296 -11.56 -1.88 10.44
C ALA A 296 -12.60 -0.97 9.75
N LEU A 297 -12.98 0.14 10.40
CA LEU A 297 -13.86 1.15 9.81
C LEU A 297 -13.17 1.90 8.66
N ASP A 298 -11.88 2.22 8.79
CA ASP A 298 -11.13 2.94 7.76
C ASP A 298 -11.07 2.17 6.44
N GLU A 299 -10.89 0.85 6.47
CA GLU A 299 -10.90 0.00 5.28
C GLU A 299 -12.23 0.09 4.50
N ILE A 300 -13.37 0.01 5.21
CA ILE A 300 -14.70 0.07 4.57
C ILE A 300 -15.02 1.50 4.12
N ALA A 301 -14.74 2.50 4.97
CA ALA A 301 -15.01 3.90 4.70
C ALA A 301 -14.24 4.40 3.48
N ALA A 302 -12.98 3.99 3.30
CA ALA A 302 -12.14 4.36 2.17
C ALA A 302 -12.81 4.06 0.82
N VAL A 303 -13.32 2.84 0.66
CA VAL A 303 -13.96 2.41 -0.59
C VAL A 303 -15.31 3.11 -0.75
N PHE A 304 -16.11 3.19 0.33
CA PHE A 304 -17.41 3.82 0.30
C PHE A 304 -17.34 5.31 -0.10
N LEU A 305 -16.38 6.07 0.43
CA LEU A 305 -16.23 7.50 0.14
C LEU A 305 -16.00 7.80 -1.33
N ILE A 306 -15.29 6.94 -2.06
CA ILE A 306 -15.10 7.09 -3.51
C ILE A 306 -16.36 6.67 -4.28
N LEU A 307 -17.00 5.56 -3.90
CA LEU A 307 -18.22 5.09 -4.57
C LEU A 307 -19.39 6.06 -4.39
N ALA A 308 -19.45 6.76 -3.27
CA ALA A 308 -20.45 7.81 -3.00
C ALA A 308 -20.24 9.08 -3.84
N ARG A 309 -19.09 9.25 -4.50
CA ARG A 309 -18.76 10.46 -5.29
C ARG A 309 -18.27 10.11 -6.71
N PRO A 310 -19.11 9.47 -7.54
CA PRO A 310 -18.71 9.05 -8.90
C PRO A 310 -18.30 10.22 -9.81
N GLN A 311 -18.80 11.43 -9.55
CA GLN A 311 -18.44 12.64 -10.29
C GLN A 311 -16.94 12.96 -10.22
N VAL A 312 -16.28 12.63 -9.12
CA VAL A 312 -14.83 12.84 -8.95
C VAL A 312 -14.07 11.95 -9.95
N LEU A 313 -14.46 10.67 -10.05
CA LEU A 313 -13.88 9.73 -11.01
C LEU A 313 -14.10 10.17 -12.46
N LEU A 314 -15.30 10.64 -12.80
CA LEU A 314 -15.64 11.07 -14.16
C LEU A 314 -14.84 12.32 -14.58
N ARG A 315 -14.69 13.30 -13.69
CA ARG A 315 -13.89 14.51 -13.93
C ARG A 315 -12.41 14.18 -14.10
N ALA A 316 -11.86 13.34 -13.22
CA ALA A 316 -10.46 12.90 -13.32
C ALA A 316 -10.19 12.16 -14.63
N ARG A 317 -11.09 11.25 -15.04
CA ARG A 317 -11.01 10.55 -16.34
C ARG A 317 -11.06 11.51 -17.53
N ALA A 318 -11.90 12.53 -17.48
CA ALA A 318 -11.99 13.52 -18.55
C ALA A 318 -10.68 14.32 -18.67
N LYS A 319 -10.11 14.77 -17.54
CA LYS A 319 -8.82 15.46 -17.49
C LYS A 319 -7.70 14.61 -18.10
N ARG A 320 -7.63 13.32 -17.73
CA ARG A 320 -6.60 12.38 -18.21
C ARG A 320 -6.73 12.00 -19.68
N ARG A 321 -7.90 12.15 -20.29
CA ARG A 321 -8.09 11.85 -21.72
C ARG A 321 -7.27 12.80 -22.62
N ALA A 322 -7.03 14.04 -22.18
CA ALA A 322 -6.31 15.04 -22.96
C ALA A 322 -4.83 14.68 -23.19
N THR A 323 -4.18 14.02 -22.24
CA THR A 323 -2.75 13.69 -22.27
C THR A 323 -2.49 12.21 -22.55
N ARG A 324 -3.55 11.44 -22.80
CA ARG A 324 -3.45 9.99 -23.02
C ARG A 324 -3.20 9.70 -24.50
N LEU A 325 -1.98 9.27 -24.81
CA LEU A 325 -1.59 8.82 -26.15
C LEU A 325 -1.82 7.32 -26.37
N VAL A 326 -1.62 6.49 -25.33
CA VAL A 326 -1.79 5.02 -25.42
C VAL A 326 -2.90 4.50 -24.51
N SER A 327 -3.28 3.23 -24.71
CA SER A 327 -4.28 2.59 -23.86
C SER A 327 -3.76 2.39 -22.44
N SER A 328 -4.60 2.63 -21.43
CA SER A 328 -4.29 2.35 -20.01
C SER A 328 -3.92 0.89 -19.72
N ARG A 329 -4.17 -0.02 -20.68
CA ARG A 329 -3.71 -1.41 -20.62
C ARG A 329 -2.18 -1.57 -20.74
N VAL A 330 -1.44 -0.56 -21.19
CA VAL A 330 0.03 -0.60 -21.24
C VAL A 330 0.65 -0.93 -19.88
N VAL A 331 -0.03 -0.53 -18.80
CA VAL A 331 0.38 -0.78 -17.42
C VAL A 331 0.09 -2.20 -16.94
N ALA A 332 -0.74 -2.98 -17.64
CA ALA A 332 -1.15 -4.31 -17.19
C ALA A 332 0.04 -5.27 -16.98
N ARG A 333 1.15 -5.07 -17.72
CA ARG A 333 2.40 -5.84 -17.55
C ARG A 333 3.08 -5.61 -16.20
N PHE A 334 2.84 -4.48 -15.54
CA PHE A 334 3.41 -4.15 -14.24
C PHE A 334 2.50 -4.54 -13.07
N ILE A 335 1.23 -4.89 -13.34
CA ILE A 335 0.31 -5.33 -12.30
C ILE A 335 0.67 -6.77 -11.92
N PRO A 336 0.95 -7.06 -10.63
CA PRO A 336 1.38 -8.38 -10.20
C PRO A 336 0.28 -9.43 -10.44
N PRO A 337 0.64 -10.67 -10.82
CA PRO A 337 -0.34 -11.74 -10.95
C PRO A 337 -1.01 -12.03 -9.60
N ARG A 338 -2.26 -12.51 -9.63
CA ARG A 338 -3.01 -12.79 -8.39
C ARG A 338 -2.33 -13.85 -7.52
N THR A 339 -1.64 -14.81 -8.14
CA THR A 339 -0.91 -15.89 -7.43
C THR A 339 0.22 -15.34 -6.56
N SER A 340 1.04 -14.41 -7.07
CA SER A 340 2.11 -13.81 -6.27
C SER A 340 1.55 -12.97 -5.12
N GLN A 341 0.41 -12.29 -5.35
CA GLN A 341 -0.28 -11.54 -4.29
C GLN A 341 -0.72 -12.45 -3.14
N PHE A 342 -1.28 -13.63 -3.46
CA PHE A 342 -1.68 -14.61 -2.44
C PHE A 342 -0.48 -15.22 -1.71
N GLN A 343 0.60 -15.54 -2.42
CA GLN A 343 1.83 -16.08 -1.82
C GLN A 343 2.43 -15.09 -0.82
N LEU A 344 2.59 -13.82 -1.23
CA LEU A 344 3.16 -12.79 -0.39
C LEU A 344 2.27 -12.47 0.82
N ALA A 345 0.95 -12.50 0.65
CA ALA A 345 0.00 -12.36 1.77
C ALA A 345 0.15 -13.52 2.76
N LEU A 346 0.27 -14.76 2.26
CA LEU A 346 0.45 -15.96 3.09
C LEU A 346 1.79 -15.93 3.85
N GLU A 347 2.87 -15.49 3.21
CA GLU A 347 4.19 -15.32 3.83
C GLU A 347 4.17 -14.26 4.92
N ARG A 348 3.54 -13.10 4.68
CA ARG A 348 3.34 -12.09 5.72
C ARG A 348 2.51 -12.62 6.88
N SER A 349 1.42 -13.35 6.62
CA SER A 349 0.63 -13.96 7.69
C SER A 349 1.42 -15.01 8.47
N ARG A 350 2.20 -15.86 7.79
CA ARG A 350 3.08 -16.84 8.44
C ARG A 350 4.15 -16.18 9.29
N SER A 351 4.80 -15.12 8.80
CA SER A 351 5.83 -14.42 9.56
C SER A 351 5.25 -13.70 10.78
N VAL A 352 4.06 -13.11 10.67
CA VAL A 352 3.35 -12.51 11.81
C VAL A 352 2.94 -13.57 12.83
N LEU A 353 2.38 -14.71 12.39
CA LEU A 353 2.00 -15.81 13.29
C LEU A 353 3.22 -16.44 13.97
N ALA A 354 4.29 -16.72 13.22
CA ALA A 354 5.54 -17.23 13.76
C ALA A 354 6.14 -16.27 14.79
N ARG A 355 6.02 -14.96 14.58
CA ARG A 355 6.47 -13.95 15.55
C ARG A 355 5.54 -13.80 16.75
N ALA A 356 4.23 -13.80 16.59
CA ALA A 356 3.30 -13.81 17.73
C ALA A 356 3.49 -15.06 18.62
N TRP A 357 3.98 -16.14 18.02
CA TRP A 357 4.42 -17.35 18.70
C TRP A 357 5.81 -17.19 19.35
N ASN A 358 6.80 -16.62 18.66
CA ASN A 358 8.19 -16.48 19.12
C ASN A 358 8.44 -15.30 20.07
N SER A 359 7.72 -14.17 19.95
CA SER A 359 7.83 -12.99 20.84
C SER A 359 7.43 -13.30 22.29
N SER A 360 6.75 -14.44 22.51
CA SER A 360 6.48 -15.00 23.82
C SER A 360 7.73 -15.50 24.56
N ALA A 361 8.85 -15.66 23.86
CA ALA A 361 10.13 -16.08 24.43
C ALA A 361 10.96 -14.91 24.97
N LEU A 362 10.75 -13.68 24.47
CA LEU A 362 11.56 -12.47 24.71
C LEU A 362 10.95 -11.48 25.72
N ALA A 363 9.80 -11.78 26.32
CA ALA A 363 9.12 -10.89 27.28
C ALA A 363 9.78 -10.81 28.67
N SER A 364 11.11 -10.82 28.74
CA SER A 364 11.86 -10.51 29.96
C SER A 364 12.96 -9.49 29.63
N ARG A 365 12.68 -8.22 30.01
CA ARG A 365 13.48 -6.98 29.84
C ARG A 365 13.33 -6.29 28.50
N ASP A 366 12.43 -5.30 28.41
CA ASP A 366 12.81 -3.91 28.64
C ASP A 366 11.55 -3.03 28.79
N ASP A 367 11.61 -2.02 29.65
CA ASP A 367 10.48 -1.18 30.07
C ASP A 367 10.71 0.24 29.52
N SER A 368 10.42 0.45 28.24
CA SER A 368 10.32 1.80 27.67
C SER A 368 9.02 1.94 26.87
N ARG A 369 8.14 2.80 27.38
CA ARG A 369 6.86 3.15 26.76
C ARG A 369 7.10 4.07 25.56
N VAL A 370 7.17 3.50 24.37
CA VAL A 370 6.92 4.22 23.10
C VAL A 370 5.50 3.92 22.65
N GLN A 371 4.78 4.95 22.22
CA GLN A 371 3.35 4.94 21.95
C GLN A 371 3.11 4.32 20.56
N SER A 372 2.98 2.99 20.52
CA SER A 372 2.87 2.20 19.29
C SER A 372 1.54 2.42 18.55
N SER A 373 1.60 2.81 17.28
CA SER A 373 0.47 2.73 16.34
C SER A 373 0.12 1.25 16.05
N ALA A 374 -1.10 0.94 15.62
CA ALA A 374 -1.42 -0.44 15.22
C ALA A 374 -0.95 -0.81 13.81
N LEU A 375 -0.48 0.17 13.02
CA LEU A 375 0.33 -0.07 11.82
C LEU A 375 1.82 -0.30 12.16
N ASP A 376 2.25 0.07 13.38
CA ASP A 376 3.59 -0.14 13.95
C ASP A 376 3.79 -1.56 14.52
N LEU A 377 3.10 -2.57 13.96
CA LEU A 377 3.28 -3.95 14.40
C LEU A 377 4.63 -4.58 13.99
N ASN A 378 5.63 -3.81 13.51
CA ASN A 378 6.95 -4.38 13.21
C ASN A 378 8.20 -3.48 13.14
N ASP A 379 8.17 -2.15 13.21
CA ASP A 379 9.26 -1.41 12.57
C ASP A 379 10.27 -0.67 13.45
N GLU A 380 10.11 -0.53 14.78
CA GLU A 380 11.11 0.23 15.58
C GLU A 380 11.80 -0.57 16.70
N ALA A 381 11.09 -1.46 17.40
CA ALA A 381 11.71 -2.30 18.44
C ALA A 381 12.67 -3.37 17.86
N LEU A 382 12.62 -3.61 16.55
CA LEU A 382 13.37 -4.68 15.87
C LEU A 382 14.59 -4.20 15.08
N GLU A 383 14.68 -2.91 14.72
CA GLU A 383 15.88 -2.37 14.06
C GLU A 383 17.10 -2.28 15.01
N SER A 384 16.86 -2.31 16.33
CA SER A 384 17.92 -2.37 17.35
C SER A 384 18.16 -3.77 17.94
N ALA A 385 17.22 -4.71 17.77
CA ALA A 385 17.26 -6.02 18.44
C ALA A 385 17.97 -7.13 17.65
N ASP A 386 18.22 -6.95 16.35
CA ASP A 386 18.79 -8.01 15.48
C ASP A 386 20.31 -8.23 15.65
N ILE A 387 20.91 -7.80 16.77
CA ILE A 387 22.29 -8.16 17.14
C ILE A 387 22.38 -9.54 17.84
N GLU A 388 21.28 -10.13 18.32
CA GLU A 388 21.34 -11.46 18.95
C GLU A 388 20.73 -12.57 18.09
N LEU A 389 21.60 -13.46 17.61
CA LEU A 389 21.25 -14.77 17.01
C LEU A 389 20.28 -15.56 17.91
N VAL A 390 18.99 -15.55 17.60
CA VAL A 390 17.96 -16.28 18.37
C VAL A 390 17.96 -17.78 18.01
N LYS A 391 18.30 -18.62 18.99
CA LYS A 391 17.98 -20.06 18.98
C LYS A 391 16.46 -20.27 19.02
N THR A 392 15.94 -21.10 18.13
CA THR A 392 14.52 -21.48 18.11
C THR A 392 14.09 -22.13 19.43
N PRO A 393 13.06 -21.63 20.13
CA PRO A 393 12.59 -22.25 21.36
C PRO A 393 11.90 -23.59 21.06
N SER A 394 12.15 -24.60 21.89
CA SER A 394 11.53 -25.93 21.75
C SER A 394 10.01 -25.86 22.02
N PHE A 395 9.24 -26.70 21.33
CA PHE A 395 7.77 -26.80 21.46
C PHE A 395 7.28 -26.91 22.92
N ALA A 396 8.01 -27.67 23.76
CA ALA A 396 7.70 -27.84 25.18
C ALA A 396 7.76 -26.51 25.97
N SER A 397 8.69 -25.63 25.63
CA SER A 397 8.84 -24.33 26.30
C SER A 397 7.67 -23.37 26.00
N VAL A 398 7.06 -23.48 24.82
CA VAL A 398 5.92 -22.63 24.42
C VAL A 398 4.64 -23.07 25.13
N VAL A 399 4.42 -24.39 25.24
CA VAL A 399 3.26 -24.97 25.95
C VAL A 399 3.24 -24.53 27.42
N SER A 400 4.39 -24.52 28.09
CA SER A 400 4.50 -24.15 29.50
C SER A 400 4.32 -22.65 29.77
N ARG A 401 4.62 -21.77 28.80
CA ARG A 401 4.58 -20.31 28.99
C ARG A 401 3.21 -19.69 28.71
N ARG A 402 2.26 -20.43 28.12
CA ARG A 402 0.92 -19.93 27.80
C ARG A 402 -0.17 -20.95 28.17
N PRO A 403 -0.38 -21.26 29.46
CA PRO A 403 -1.28 -22.33 29.89
C PRO A 403 -2.73 -22.08 29.46
N ILE A 404 -3.17 -20.83 29.41
CA ILE A 404 -4.54 -20.47 29.00
C ILE A 404 -4.74 -20.72 27.49
N LEU A 405 -3.83 -20.26 26.63
CA LEU A 405 -3.92 -20.48 25.18
C LEU A 405 -3.88 -21.98 24.86
N THR A 406 -2.93 -22.70 25.48
CA THR A 406 -2.80 -24.15 25.28
C THR A 406 -4.04 -24.88 25.78
N ALA A 407 -4.58 -24.51 26.95
CA ALA A 407 -5.81 -25.07 27.47
C ALA A 407 -7.00 -24.74 26.58
N SER A 408 -7.15 -23.51 26.08
CA SER A 408 -8.23 -23.13 25.16
C SER A 408 -8.14 -23.91 23.84
N ILE A 409 -6.95 -24.02 23.24
CA ILE A 409 -6.76 -24.81 22.00
C ILE A 409 -7.07 -26.29 22.26
N LEU A 410 -6.59 -26.85 23.37
CA LEU A 410 -6.87 -28.24 23.74
C LEU A 410 -8.36 -28.45 24.00
N ILE A 411 -9.03 -27.56 24.73
CA ILE A 411 -10.46 -27.62 25.00
C ILE A 411 -11.24 -27.51 23.69
N THR A 412 -10.91 -26.58 22.81
CA THR A 412 -11.56 -26.45 21.49
C THR A 412 -11.32 -27.70 20.64
N PHE A 413 -10.09 -28.20 20.59
CA PHE A 413 -9.74 -29.42 19.84
C PHE A 413 -10.47 -30.65 20.38
N PHE A 414 -10.46 -30.86 21.70
CA PHE A 414 -11.18 -31.96 22.34
C PHE A 414 -12.69 -31.79 22.24
N SER A 415 -13.22 -30.57 22.24
CA SER A 415 -14.64 -30.31 21.98
C SER A 415 -15.00 -30.71 20.56
N LEU A 416 -14.22 -30.28 19.55
CA LEU A 416 -14.41 -30.69 18.16
C LEU A 416 -14.29 -32.20 17.97
N LEU A 417 -13.33 -32.85 18.65
CA LEU A 417 -13.15 -34.30 18.62
C LEU A 417 -14.30 -35.04 19.31
N ALA A 418 -14.81 -34.52 20.43
CA ALA A 418 -15.95 -35.09 21.15
C ALA A 418 -17.26 -34.93 20.36
N PHE A 419 -17.42 -33.81 19.67
CA PHE A 419 -18.57 -33.52 18.80
C PHE A 419 -18.42 -34.03 17.37
N ARG A 420 -17.34 -34.76 17.04
CA ARG A 420 -17.12 -35.29 15.68
C ARG A 420 -18.26 -36.19 15.18
N GLY A 421 -18.94 -36.89 16.09
CA GLY A 421 -20.10 -37.73 15.79
C GLY A 421 -21.41 -36.95 15.58
N ARG A 422 -21.40 -35.64 15.81
CA ARG A 422 -22.53 -34.72 15.55
C ARG A 422 -22.34 -33.90 14.27
N LEU A 423 -21.20 -34.05 13.60
CA LEU A 423 -20.96 -33.47 12.28
C LEU A 423 -21.62 -34.39 11.25
N GLY A 424 -22.80 -34.01 10.76
CA GLY A 424 -23.61 -34.86 9.87
C GLY A 424 -25.11 -34.64 10.09
N ASP A 425 -25.89 -35.70 9.93
CA ASP A 425 -27.36 -35.65 9.98
C ASP A 425 -27.86 -35.13 11.35
N LEU A 426 -28.27 -33.87 11.38
CA LEU A 426 -28.99 -33.26 12.50
C LEU A 426 -30.42 -33.79 12.50
N VAL A 427 -30.64 -34.93 13.16
CA VAL A 427 -31.96 -35.54 13.32
C VAL A 427 -32.53 -35.18 14.68
N GLY A 428 -33.72 -34.58 14.72
CA GLY A 428 -34.43 -34.25 15.95
C GLY A 428 -35.94 -34.23 15.72
N GLY A 429 -36.74 -34.53 16.75
CA GLY A 429 -38.21 -34.64 16.62
C GLY A 429 -38.93 -33.34 16.21
N ALA A 430 -38.22 -32.20 16.22
CA ALA A 430 -38.73 -30.89 15.80
C ALA A 430 -38.07 -30.39 14.49
N LEU A 431 -37.14 -31.14 13.91
CA LEU A 431 -36.43 -30.74 12.68
C LEU A 431 -36.88 -31.60 11.49
N PRO A 432 -37.30 -30.98 10.38
CA PRO A 432 -37.55 -31.73 9.15
C PRO A 432 -36.24 -32.33 8.63
N VAL A 433 -36.33 -33.46 7.94
CA VAL A 433 -35.16 -34.12 7.32
C VAL A 433 -34.53 -33.15 6.32
N VAL A 434 -33.26 -32.79 6.56
CA VAL A 434 -32.51 -31.91 5.68
C VAL A 434 -32.12 -32.70 4.41
N PRO A 435 -32.51 -32.24 3.21
CA PRO A 435 -32.10 -32.86 1.95
C PRO A 435 -30.57 -32.91 1.81
N GLU A 436 -30.06 -33.84 0.98
CA GLU A 436 -28.61 -33.94 0.79
C GLU A 436 -28.03 -32.76 0.01
N SER A 437 -28.80 -32.24 -0.96
CA SER A 437 -28.38 -31.13 -1.81
C SER A 437 -29.21 -29.87 -1.62
N GLY A 438 -28.55 -28.72 -1.56
CA GLY A 438 -29.22 -27.42 -1.65
C GLY A 438 -29.83 -27.16 -3.03
N MET A 439 -29.39 -27.87 -4.06
CA MET A 439 -30.01 -27.81 -5.39
C MET A 439 -31.42 -28.41 -5.38
N ASP A 440 -31.65 -29.43 -4.57
CA ASP A 440 -32.97 -30.05 -4.44
C ASP A 440 -33.94 -29.10 -3.71
N LEU A 441 -33.46 -28.29 -2.76
CA LEU A 441 -34.26 -27.20 -2.18
C LEU A 441 -34.63 -26.16 -3.23
N LEU A 442 -33.71 -25.76 -4.09
CA LEU A 442 -33.99 -24.77 -5.14
C LEU A 442 -34.97 -25.31 -6.19
N ARG A 443 -34.85 -26.59 -6.57
CA ARG A 443 -35.82 -27.26 -7.44
C ARG A 443 -37.19 -27.35 -6.77
N SER A 444 -37.24 -27.81 -5.53
CA SER A 444 -38.49 -27.91 -4.78
C SER A 444 -39.14 -26.54 -4.53
N TYR A 445 -38.36 -25.45 -4.48
CA TYR A 445 -38.92 -24.09 -4.42
C TYR A 445 -39.48 -23.63 -5.76
N ALA A 446 -38.90 -24.08 -6.88
CA ALA A 446 -39.34 -23.76 -8.24
C ALA A 446 -40.51 -24.64 -8.72
N ASP A 447 -40.74 -25.79 -8.09
CA ASP A 447 -41.82 -26.69 -8.42
C ASP A 447 -43.19 -26.09 -8.06
N SER A 448 -44.18 -26.30 -8.93
CA SER A 448 -45.56 -25.85 -8.70
C SER A 448 -46.39 -26.82 -7.86
N TRP A 449 -45.86 -28.01 -7.55
CA TRP A 449 -46.54 -29.07 -6.83
C TRP A 449 -45.59 -29.76 -5.85
N HIS A 450 -46.03 -29.92 -4.60
CA HIS A 450 -45.22 -30.50 -3.53
C HIS A 450 -45.91 -31.73 -2.94
N THR A 451 -45.14 -32.80 -2.73
CA THR A 451 -45.61 -34.06 -2.15
C THR A 451 -45.64 -33.99 -0.62
N VAL A 452 -46.49 -33.12 -0.07
CA VAL A 452 -46.75 -33.03 1.38
C VAL A 452 -48.15 -33.57 1.66
N GLY A 453 -48.27 -34.65 2.42
CA GLY A 453 -49.56 -35.34 2.66
C GLY A 453 -50.15 -35.92 1.37
N LEU A 454 -51.34 -35.47 0.97
CA LEU A 454 -52.00 -35.85 -0.29
C LEU A 454 -51.55 -35.01 -1.51
N GLY A 455 -50.61 -34.08 -1.31
CA GLY A 455 -50.15 -33.14 -2.32
C GLY A 455 -50.66 -31.72 -2.07
N SER A 456 -49.82 -30.73 -2.35
CA SER A 456 -50.11 -29.31 -2.11
C SER A 456 -49.57 -28.44 -3.25
N SER A 457 -50.36 -27.45 -3.66
CA SER A 457 -49.96 -26.37 -4.59
C SER A 457 -49.61 -25.07 -3.85
N ALA A 458 -49.47 -25.12 -2.53
CA ALA A 458 -49.08 -23.95 -1.75
C ALA A 458 -47.61 -23.59 -2.02
N ASN A 459 -47.32 -22.30 -2.21
CA ASN A 459 -45.96 -21.83 -2.44
C ASN A 459 -45.04 -22.19 -1.27
N MET A 460 -43.84 -22.68 -1.61
CA MET A 460 -42.79 -22.90 -0.64
C MET A 460 -42.33 -21.58 0.02
N PRO A 461 -42.05 -21.58 1.33
CA PRO A 461 -41.55 -20.39 2.02
C PRO A 461 -40.24 -19.86 1.39
N PRO A 462 -40.03 -18.53 1.31
CA PRO A 462 -38.82 -17.93 0.74
C PRO A 462 -37.50 -18.34 1.43
N TRP A 463 -37.57 -18.72 2.71
CA TRP A 463 -36.38 -19.18 3.44
C TRP A 463 -35.77 -20.43 2.84
N VAL A 464 -36.56 -21.26 2.14
CA VAL A 464 -36.07 -22.49 1.49
C VAL A 464 -35.10 -22.16 0.35
N ALA A 465 -35.44 -21.17 -0.48
CA ALA A 465 -34.57 -20.70 -1.55
C ALA A 465 -33.30 -20.04 -1.01
N LEU A 466 -33.43 -19.22 0.04
CA LEU A 466 -32.28 -18.59 0.70
C LEU A 466 -31.31 -19.63 1.27
N LEU A 467 -31.82 -20.70 1.87
CA LEU A 467 -31.03 -21.78 2.45
C LEU A 467 -30.34 -22.62 1.35
N GLY A 468 -31.02 -22.87 0.24
CA GLY A 468 -30.45 -23.50 -0.96
C GLY A 468 -29.32 -22.67 -1.58
N ILE A 469 -29.49 -21.35 -1.74
CA ILE A 469 -28.45 -20.43 -2.25
C ILE A 469 -27.28 -20.36 -1.26
N ALA A 470 -27.54 -20.24 0.04
CA ALA A 470 -26.48 -20.11 1.04
C ALA A 470 -25.59 -21.36 1.12
N SER A 471 -26.12 -22.54 0.80
CA SER A 471 -25.36 -23.79 0.71
C SER A 471 -24.29 -23.81 -0.40
N ILE A 472 -24.22 -22.81 -1.28
CA ILE A 472 -23.12 -22.65 -2.26
C ILE A 472 -21.75 -22.64 -1.54
N ILE A 473 -21.69 -22.09 -0.32
CA ILE A 473 -20.47 -22.03 0.50
C ILE A 473 -19.93 -23.44 0.81
N THR A 474 -20.80 -24.45 0.88
CA THR A 474 -20.46 -25.86 1.12
C THR A 474 -20.61 -26.72 -0.13
N PHE A 475 -20.48 -26.13 -1.33
CA PHE A 475 -20.63 -26.81 -2.63
C PHE A 475 -21.98 -27.51 -2.78
N PHE A 476 -23.06 -26.86 -2.33
CA PHE A 476 -24.43 -27.39 -2.28
C PHE A 476 -24.63 -28.59 -1.35
N ASN A 477 -23.66 -28.95 -0.50
CA ASN A 477 -23.87 -29.91 0.57
C ASN A 477 -24.64 -29.25 1.71
N LEU A 478 -25.95 -29.47 1.73
CA LEU A 478 -26.86 -28.78 2.62
C LEU A 478 -26.72 -29.23 4.07
N LYS A 479 -26.47 -30.52 4.27
CA LYS A 479 -26.24 -31.11 5.60
C LYS A 479 -25.04 -30.44 6.27
N LEU A 480 -23.93 -30.33 5.55
CA LEU A 480 -22.73 -29.64 6.05
C LEU A 480 -23.01 -28.16 6.35
N PHE A 481 -23.75 -27.48 5.46
CA PHE A 481 -24.12 -26.07 5.66
C PHE A 481 -24.92 -25.86 6.94
N VAL A 482 -25.97 -26.66 7.15
CA VAL A 482 -26.83 -26.57 8.34
C VAL A 482 -26.05 -26.92 9.60
N SER A 483 -25.19 -27.96 9.59
CA SER A 483 -24.33 -28.28 10.73
C SER A 483 -23.39 -27.14 11.10
N LEU A 484 -22.76 -26.50 10.12
CA LEU A 484 -21.89 -25.35 10.37
C LEU A 484 -22.67 -24.16 10.92
N LEU A 485 -23.88 -23.91 10.39
CA LEU A 485 -24.76 -22.85 10.86
C LEU A 485 -25.14 -23.04 12.33
N PHE A 486 -25.51 -24.25 12.74
CA PHE A 486 -25.81 -24.59 14.14
C PHE A 486 -24.60 -24.55 15.07
N ILE A 487 -23.39 -24.82 14.58
CA ILE A 487 -22.16 -24.72 15.38
C ILE A 487 -21.72 -23.26 15.53
N SER A 488 -22.04 -22.42 14.54
CA SER A 488 -21.68 -20.99 14.53
C SER A 488 -22.66 -20.09 15.29
N ALA A 489 -23.91 -20.56 15.48
CA ALA A 489 -24.95 -19.88 16.27
C ALA A 489 -24.81 -20.23 17.76
#